data_AF-A0A6G6WU44-F1
#
_entry.id   AF-A0A6G6WU44-F1
#
_cell.length_a   1.000
_cell.length_b   1.000
_cell.length_c   1.000
_cell.angle_alpha   90.00
_cell.angle_beta   90.00
_cell.angle_gamma   90.00
#
_symmetry.space_group_name_H-M   'P 1'
#
loop_
_entity.id
_entity.type
_entity.pdbx_description
1 polymer ?
#
loop_
_entity_poly.entity_id
_entity_poly.type
_entity_poly.pdbx_seq_one_letter_code
_entity_poly.pdbx_strand_id
1 'polypeptide(L)'
;MLRYRRHVQSFTQAEIAEKLKVAETLRGEGKRVYEIARVLGVTDTTYYNWLKRAEKPRSGDAELRRLRRENAQLKRAVKSLAGIAGAAQS
;
A
#
# COMPACT_ATOMS: atom_id res chain seq x y z
N MET A 1 -14.49 31.50 -26.03
CA MET A 1 -13.50 30.52 -25.54
C MET A 1 -14.21 29.26 -25.08
N LEU A 2 -14.03 28.14 -25.77
CA LEU A 2 -14.61 26.85 -25.38
C LEU A 2 -13.86 26.34 -24.14
N ARG A 3 -14.52 26.32 -22.98
CA ARG A 3 -13.97 25.68 -21.77
C ARG A 3 -14.04 24.17 -21.96
N TYR A 4 -12.92 23.54 -22.31
CA TYR A 4 -12.79 22.09 -22.25
C TYR A 4 -12.90 21.65 -20.78
N ARG A 5 -14.10 21.24 -20.38
CA ARG A 5 -14.36 20.61 -19.09
C ARG A 5 -13.70 19.23 -19.14
N ARG A 6 -12.46 19.12 -18.66
CA ARG A 6 -11.76 17.85 -18.49
C ARG A 6 -12.65 16.94 -17.64
N HIS A 7 -13.24 15.91 -18.24
CA HIS A 7 -13.93 14.86 -17.51
C HIS A 7 -12.87 14.10 -16.72
N VAL A 8 -12.78 14.39 -15.43
CA VAL A 8 -11.91 13.65 -14.52
C VAL A 8 -12.64 12.34 -14.23
N GLN A 9 -12.16 11.25 -14.82
CA GLN A 9 -12.63 9.92 -14.43
C GLN A 9 -12.17 9.67 -12.99
N SER A 10 -13.13 9.64 -12.08
CA SER A 10 -12.92 9.29 -10.68
C SER A 10 -13.08 7.79 -10.53
N PHE A 11 -12.02 7.12 -10.08
CA PHE A 11 -12.05 5.70 -9.76
C PHE A 11 -12.16 5.53 -8.25
N THR A 12 -13.04 4.64 -7.81
CA THR A 12 -13.11 4.25 -6.41
C THR A 12 -11.90 3.43 -6.03
N GLN A 13 -11.60 3.38 -4.73
CA GLN A 13 -10.43 2.65 -4.26
C GLN A 13 -10.51 1.14 -4.52
N ALA A 14 -11.72 0.57 -4.52
CA ALA A 14 -11.96 -0.83 -4.85
C ALA A 14 -11.66 -1.11 -6.34
N GLU A 15 -12.14 -0.27 -7.25
CA GLU A 15 -11.87 -0.41 -8.70
C GLU A 15 -10.38 -0.27 -9.01
N ILE A 16 -9.68 0.65 -8.33
CA ILE A 16 -8.23 0.80 -8.47
C ILE A 16 -7.51 -0.47 -8.03
N ALA A 17 -7.92 -1.07 -6.90
CA ALA A 17 -7.29 -2.29 -6.38
C ALA A 17 -7.50 -3.48 -7.31
N GLU A 18 -8.72 -3.66 -7.84
CA GLU A 18 -9.01 -4.74 -8.81
C GLU A 18 -8.19 -4.57 -10.10
N LYS A 19 -8.16 -3.36 -10.66
CA LYS A 19 -7.35 -3.05 -11.84
C LYS A 19 -5.86 -3.24 -11.59
N LEU A 20 -5.35 -2.89 -10.40
CA LEU A 20 -3.96 -3.13 -10.02
C LEU A 20 -3.63 -4.62 -9.92
N LYS A 21 -4.55 -5.46 -9.43
CA LYS A 21 -4.35 -6.92 -9.39
C LYS A 21 -4.17 -7.51 -10.79
N VAL A 22 -5.03 -7.09 -11.74
CA VAL A 22 -4.88 -7.48 -13.16
C VAL A 22 -3.56 -6.97 -13.73
N ALA A 23 -3.16 -5.74 -13.36
CA ALA A 23 -1.89 -5.16 -13.76
C ALA A 23 -0.68 -5.96 -13.28
N GLU A 24 -0.72 -6.53 -12.09
CA GLU A 24 0.36 -7.36 -11.54
C GLU A 24 0.55 -8.65 -12.32
N THR A 25 -0.55 -9.32 -12.71
CA THR A 25 -0.49 -10.50 -13.58
C THR A 25 0.16 -10.16 -14.93
N LEU A 26 -0.30 -9.08 -15.57
CA LEU A 26 0.24 -8.64 -16.87
C LEU A 26 1.71 -8.20 -16.77
N ARG A 27 2.12 -7.62 -15.64
CA ARG A 27 3.52 -7.28 -15.36
C ARG A 27 4.38 -8.52 -15.17
N GLY A 28 3.84 -9.57 -14.54
CA GLY A 28 4.49 -10.88 -14.42
C GLY A 28 4.70 -11.57 -15.77
N GLU A 29 3.81 -11.34 -16.73
CA GLU A 29 3.94 -11.77 -18.13
C GLU A 29 4.98 -10.94 -18.93
N GLY A 30 5.56 -9.89 -18.34
CA GLY A 30 6.57 -9.03 -18.98
C GLY A 30 6.00 -7.89 -19.83
N LYS A 31 4.69 -7.60 -19.73
CA LYS A 31 4.07 -6.49 -20.47
C LYS A 31 4.53 -5.13 -19.96
N ARG A 32 4.67 -4.18 -20.88
CA ARG A 32 5.09 -2.81 -20.58
C ARG A 32 3.93 -1.97 -20.04
N VAL A 33 4.27 -0.89 -19.34
CA VAL A 33 3.31 -0.01 -18.63
C VAL A 33 2.21 0.53 -19.55
N TYR A 34 2.53 0.93 -20.79
CA TYR A 34 1.55 1.43 -21.75
C TYR A 34 0.58 0.33 -22.24
N GLU A 35 1.05 -0.91 -22.36
CA GLU A 35 0.22 -2.05 -22.75
C GLU A 35 -0.77 -2.39 -21.65
N ILE A 36 -0.29 -2.36 -20.40
CA ILE A 36 -1.11 -2.57 -19.22
C ILE A 36 -2.16 -1.46 -19.09
N ALA A 37 -1.78 -0.19 -19.24
CA ALA A 37 -2.72 0.93 -19.18
C ALA A 37 -3.83 0.80 -20.23
N ARG A 38 -3.46 0.38 -21.46
CA ARG A 38 -4.41 0.11 -22.54
C ARG A 38 -5.36 -1.04 -22.22
N VAL A 39 -4.87 -2.14 -21.65
CA VAL A 39 -5.71 -3.28 -21.23
C VAL A 39 -6.65 -2.89 -20.10
N LEU A 40 -6.20 -2.05 -19.17
CA LEU A 40 -7.00 -1.56 -18.04
C LEU A 40 -8.03 -0.49 -18.46
N GLY A 41 -7.97 0.00 -19.70
CA GLY A 41 -8.84 1.06 -20.20
C GLY A 41 -8.59 2.43 -19.54
N VAL A 42 -7.36 2.66 -19.07
CA VAL A 42 -6.97 3.92 -18.41
C VAL A 42 -5.82 4.57 -19.16
N THR A 43 -5.60 5.86 -18.92
CA THR A 43 -4.41 6.53 -19.46
C THR A 43 -3.15 6.04 -18.76
N ASP A 44 -2.04 6.02 -19.49
CA ASP A 44 -0.70 5.70 -18.96
C ASP A 44 -0.38 6.54 -17.71
N THR A 45 -0.76 7.82 -17.72
CA THR A 45 -0.58 8.74 -16.59
C THR A 45 -1.38 8.31 -15.37
N THR A 46 -2.64 7.87 -15.54
CA THR A 46 -3.47 7.35 -14.45
C THR A 46 -2.85 6.10 -13.84
N TYR A 47 -2.43 5.15 -14.68
CA TYR A 47 -1.80 3.91 -14.23
C TYR A 47 -0.47 4.18 -13.51
N TYR A 48 0.39 5.06 -14.05
CA TYR A 48 1.62 5.50 -13.39
C TYR A 48 1.36 6.12 -12.02
N ASN A 49 0.33 6.96 -11.90
CA ASN A 49 -0.03 7.59 -10.64
C ASN A 49 -0.51 6.57 -9.61
N TRP A 50 -1.25 5.53 -10.02
CA TRP A 50 -1.65 4.44 -9.13
C TRP A 50 -0.45 3.62 -8.67
N LEU A 51 0.49 3.30 -9.58
CA LEU A 51 1.72 2.57 -9.25
C LEU A 51 2.53 3.33 -8.20
N LYS A 52 2.77 4.63 -8.44
CA LYS A 52 3.48 5.51 -7.50
C LYS A 52 2.77 5.64 -6.14
N ARG A 53 1.44 5.55 -6.12
CA ARG A 53 0.63 5.55 -4.89
C ARG A 53 0.68 4.22 -4.14
N ALA A 54 0.85 3.11 -4.85
CA ALA A 54 1.02 1.78 -4.28
C ALA A 54 2.45 1.55 -3.76
N GLU A 55 3.47 2.08 -4.44
CA GLU A 55 4.88 2.02 -4.03
C GLU A 55 5.17 2.88 -2.79
N LYS A 56 4.49 4.02 -2.65
CA LYS A 56 4.55 4.78 -1.41
C LYS A 56 3.79 4.01 -0.33
N PRO A 57 4.42 3.63 0.80
CA PRO A 57 3.68 3.07 1.90
C PRO A 57 2.61 4.08 2.31
N ARG A 58 1.35 3.66 2.19
CA ARG A 58 0.18 4.42 2.62
C ARG A 58 0.50 4.87 4.05
N SER A 59 0.55 6.17 4.33
CA SER A 59 1.16 6.70 5.56
C SER A 59 0.61 6.08 6.86
N GLY A 60 -0.63 5.57 6.87
CA GLY A 60 -1.19 4.81 8.01
C GLY A 60 -0.55 3.44 8.24
N ASP A 61 0.03 2.83 7.21
CA ASP A 61 0.64 1.50 7.24
C ASP A 61 2.09 1.56 7.77
N ALA A 62 2.77 2.70 7.57
CA ALA A 62 4.05 2.99 8.20
C ALA A 62 3.90 3.20 9.72
N GLU A 63 2.89 3.95 10.13
CA GLU A 63 2.57 4.15 11.56
C GLU A 63 2.11 2.86 12.22
N LEU A 64 1.30 2.04 11.56
CA LEU A 64 0.92 0.71 12.05
C LEU A 64 2.13 -0.22 12.21
N ARG A 65 3.10 -0.19 11.28
CA ARG A 65 4.35 -0.95 11.42
C ARG A 65 5.22 -0.43 12.57
N ARG A 66 5.29 0.89 12.75
CA ARG A 66 6.01 1.53 13.87
C ARG A 66 5.38 1.12 15.21
N LEU A 67 4.07 1.29 15.35
CA LEU A 67 3.32 0.91 16.56
C LEU A 67 3.41 -0.59 16.85
N ARG A 68 3.37 -1.47 15.83
CA ARG A 68 3.58 -2.91 16.02
C ARG A 68 4.99 -3.24 16.54
N ARG A 69 6.02 -2.56 16.06
CA ARG A 69 7.41 -2.73 16.55
C ARG A 69 7.56 -2.25 17.98
N GLU A 70 7.03 -1.07 18.31
CA GLU A 70 7.04 -0.54 19.68
C GLU A 70 6.28 -1.47 20.63
N ASN A 71 5.09 -1.95 20.25
CA ASN A 71 4.31 -2.88 21.07
C ASN A 71 5.06 -4.21 21.29
N ALA A 72 5.76 -4.72 20.27
CA ALA A 72 6.60 -5.91 20.40
C ALA A 72 7.81 -5.69 21.33
N GLN A 73 8.45 -4.52 21.29
CA GLN A 73 9.52 -4.16 22.23
C GLN A 73 9.00 -4.02 23.66
N LEU A 74 7.88 -3.33 23.85
CA LEU A 74 7.25 -3.16 25.16
C LEU A 74 6.85 -4.51 25.77
N LYS A 75 6.26 -5.42 24.98
CA LYS A 75 5.94 -6.78 25.43
C LYS A 75 7.17 -7.58 25.86
N ARG A 76 8.31 -7.41 25.17
CA ARG A 76 9.58 -8.04 25.56
C ARG A 76 10.12 -7.46 26.86
N ALA A 77 10.07 -6.14 27.03
CA ALA A 77 10.49 -5.47 28.26
C ALA A 77 9.63 -5.89 29.46
N VAL A 78 8.31 -5.91 29.30
CA VAL A 78 7.38 -6.39 30.33
C VAL A 78 7.65 -7.86 30.69
N LYS A 79 7.87 -8.73 29.70
CA LYS A 79 8.20 -10.15 29.95
C LYS A 79 9.54 -10.31 30.68
N SER A 80 10.54 -9.50 30.33
CA SER A 80 11.84 -9.49 31.00
C SER A 80 11.71 -9.04 32.46
N LEU A 81 10.95 -7.97 32.72
CA LEU A 81 10.72 -7.46 34.07
C LEU A 81 9.89 -8.43 34.93
N ALA A 82 8.84 -9.03 34.35
CA ALA A 82 8.05 -10.05 35.02
C ALA A 82 8.88 -11.32 35.34
N GLY A 83 9.80 -11.70 34.45
CA GLY A 83 10.73 -12.81 34.68
C GLY A 83 11.73 -12.55 35.82
N ILE A 84 12.20 -11.31 35.96
CA ILE A 84 13.10 -10.91 37.05
C ILE A 84 12.35 -10.90 38.40
N ALA A 85 11.08 -10.50 38.43
CA ALA A 85 10.26 -10.52 39.65
C ALA A 85 9.99 -11.96 40.16
N GLY A 86 9.89 -12.94 39.27
CA GLY A 86 9.73 -14.35 39.65
C GLY A 86 10.99 -14.99 40.25
N ALA A 87 12.19 -14.50 39.91
CA ALA A 87 13.46 -15.02 40.42
C ALA A 87 13.82 -14.50 41.82
N ALA A 88 13.19 -13.41 42.28
CA ALA A 88 13.42 -12.83 43.61
C ALA A 88 12.48 -13.39 44.70
N GLN A 89 11.55 -14.29 44.36
CA GLN A 89 10.60 -14.91 45.29
C GLN A 89 10.88 -16.40 45.56
N SER A 90 12.06 -16.92 45.21
CA SER A 90 12.50 -18.29 45.50
C SER A 90 13.73 -18.31 46.41
#